data_AF-A0A849R2X5-F1
#
_entry.id   AF-A0A849R2X5-F1
#
_cell.length_a   1.000
_cell.length_b   1.000
_cell.length_c   1.000
_cell.angle_alpha   90.00
_cell.angle_beta   90.00
_cell.angle_gamma   90.00
#
_symmetry.space_group_name_H-M   'P 1'
#
loop_
_entity.id
_entity.type
_entity.pdbx_description
1 polymer ?
#
loop_
_entity_poly.entity_id
_entity_poly.type
_entity_poly.pdbx_seq_one_letter_code
_entity_poly.pdbx_strand_id
1 'polypeptide(L)' 'KLVFQGKPLGEVIAELNHYHRGYFLIADPTIANRRVNGVFSTDKPIAALDTIEKSLNLHSNRLSHYLVLLHR' A
#
# COMPACT_ATOMS: atom_id res chain seq x y z
N LYS A 1 -13.80 -0.96 -5.25
CA LYS A 1 -13.08 -2.25 -5.07
C LYS A 1 -12.04 -2.38 -6.19
N LEU A 2 -10.76 -2.47 -5.84
CA LEU A 2 -9.63 -2.72 -6.74
C LEU A 2 -9.12 -4.15 -6.51
N VAL A 3 -8.77 -4.85 -7.57
CA VAL A 3 -8.20 -6.19 -7.50
C VAL A 3 -6.80 -6.11 -8.08
N PHE A 4 -5.80 -6.40 -7.28
CA PHE A 4 -4.42 -6.47 -7.73
C PHE A 4 -3.97 -7.93 -7.74
N GLN A 5 -3.50 -8.37 -8.90
CA GLN A 5 -3.00 -9.73 -9.14
C GLN A 5 -1.61 -9.62 -9.76
N GLY A 6 -0.58 -9.89 -8.97
CA GLY A 6 0.81 -9.91 -9.42
C GLY A 6 1.39 -8.53 -9.70
N LYS A 7 0.72 -7.45 -9.27
CA LYS A 7 1.22 -6.08 -9.46
C LYS A 7 2.31 -5.76 -8.44
N PRO A 8 3.36 -5.01 -8.83
CA PRO A 8 4.37 -4.54 -7.88
C PRO A 8 3.74 -3.57 -6.88
N LEU A 9 4.21 -3.61 -5.63
CA LEU A 9 3.73 -2.74 -4.55
C LEU A 9 3.84 -1.26 -4.94
N GLY A 10 4.90 -0.86 -5.65
CA GLY A 10 5.05 0.51 -6.15
C GLY A 10 3.87 1.01 -6.97
N GLU A 11 3.37 0.18 -7.90
CA GLU A 11 2.20 0.52 -8.72
C GLU A 11 0.92 0.56 -7.87
N VAL A 12 0.75 -0.43 -6.97
CA VAL A 12 -0.40 -0.49 -6.08
C VAL A 12 -0.49 0.76 -5.20
N ILE A 13 0.64 1.20 -4.65
CA ILE A 13 0.73 2.41 -3.83
C ILE A 13 0.46 3.67 -4.66
N ALA A 14 1.01 3.77 -5.87
CA ALA A 14 0.72 4.89 -6.77
C ALA A 14 -0.77 4.98 -7.12
N GLU A 15 -1.40 3.83 -7.37
CA GLU A 15 -2.82 3.75 -7.68
C GLU A 15 -3.69 4.09 -6.45
N LEU A 16 -3.31 3.63 -5.25
CA LEU A 16 -3.97 4.01 -4.00
C LEU A 16 -3.83 5.51 -3.70
N ASN A 17 -2.67 6.12 -3.98
CA ASN A 17 -2.46 7.57 -3.88
C ASN A 17 -3.33 8.36 -4.86
N HIS A 18 -3.75 7.76 -5.98
CA HIS A 18 -4.65 8.42 -6.92
C HIS A 18 -6.09 8.50 -6.36
N TYR A 19 -6.53 7.45 -5.65
CA TYR A 19 -7.88 7.37 -5.08
C TYR A 19 -8.03 7.96 -3.68
N HIS A 20 -6.92 8.26 -3.00
CA HIS A 20 -6.91 8.79 -1.64
C HIS A 20 -6.19 10.14 -1.57
N ARG A 21 -6.67 11.04 -0.70
CA ARG A 21 -6.01 12.34 -0.47
C ARG A 21 -4.73 12.23 0.38
N GLY A 22 -4.49 11.10 1.02
CA GLY A 22 -3.27 10.82 1.76
C GLY A 22 -2.15 10.26 0.87
N TYR A 23 -0.91 10.48 1.29
CA TYR A 23 0.30 9.99 0.66
C TYR A 23 0.80 8.70 1.34
N PHE A 24 0.75 7.62 0.60
CA PHE A 24 1.45 6.38 0.86
C PHE A 24 2.81 6.42 0.15
N LEU A 25 3.88 6.26 0.91
CA LEU A 25 5.25 6.27 0.41
C LEU A 25 5.93 4.96 0.74
N ILE A 26 6.73 4.46 -0.19
CA ILE A 26 7.57 3.29 0.04
C ILE A 26 8.92 3.79 0.53
N ALA A 27 9.25 3.55 1.79
CA ALA A 27 10.54 3.92 2.38
C ALA A 27 11.67 3.01 1.91
N ASP A 28 11.37 1.72 1.71
CA ASP A 28 12.33 0.71 1.30
C ASP A 28 12.11 0.29 -0.17
N PRO A 29 13.01 0.62 -1.11
CA PRO A 29 12.83 0.26 -2.52
C PRO A 29 12.86 -1.26 -2.76
N THR A 30 13.39 -2.07 -1.83
CA THR A 30 13.38 -3.54 -1.96
C THR A 30 11.97 -4.12 -1.89
N ILE A 31 11.04 -3.44 -1.23
CA ILE A 31 9.64 -3.87 -1.15
C ILE A 31 8.80 -3.34 -2.33
N ALA A 32 9.27 -2.32 -3.06
CA ALA A 32 8.55 -1.75 -4.20
C ALA A 32 8.29 -2.78 -5.32
N ASN A 33 9.21 -3.73 -5.51
CA ASN A 33 9.09 -4.81 -6.50
C ASN A 33 8.38 -6.06 -5.96
N ARG A 34 7.93 -6.07 -4.69
CA ARG A 34 7.17 -7.20 -4.15
C ARG A 34 5.81 -7.24 -4.84
N ARG A 35 5.45 -8.43 -5.32
CA ARG A 35 4.13 -8.65 -5.92
C ARG A 35 3.06 -8.71 -4.85
N VAL A 36 2.03 -7.89 -5.01
CA VAL A 36 0.87 -7.84 -4.15
C VAL A 36 -0.28 -8.57 -4.83
N ASN A 37 -0.87 -9.51 -4.10
CA ASN A 37 -2.07 -10.22 -4.50
C ASN A 37 -3.14 -9.92 -3.48
N GLY A 38 -4.22 -9.25 -3.89
CA GLY A 38 -5.25 -8.88 -2.95
C GLY A 38 -6.41 -8.12 -3.56
N VAL A 39 -7.50 -8.12 -2.81
CA VAL A 39 -8.71 -7.38 -3.12
C VAL A 39 -8.80 -6.24 -2.13
N PHE A 40 -8.83 -5.02 -2.63
CA PHE A 40 -8.78 -3.80 -1.85
C PHE A 40 -10.03 -2.98 -2.07
N SER A 41 -10.52 -2.31 -1.02
CA SER A 41 -11.65 -1.41 -1.15
C SER A 41 -11.14 0.01 -1.36
N THR A 42 -11.55 0.63 -2.47
CA THR A 42 -11.26 2.04 -2.83
C THR A 42 -11.76 3.02 -1.77
N ASP A 43 -12.80 2.61 -1.07
CA ASP A 43 -13.54 3.42 -0.10
C ASP A 43 -12.82 3.44 1.26
N LYS A 44 -11.89 2.51 1.47
CA LYS A 44 -11.10 2.34 2.71
C LYS A 44 -9.63 2.01 2.39
N PRO A 45 -8.86 2.99 1.90
CA PRO A 45 -7.45 2.79 1.53
C PRO A 45 -6.56 2.40 2.72
N ILE A 46 -6.90 2.83 3.94
CA ILE A 46 -6.17 2.41 5.15
C ILE A 46 -6.34 0.90 5.43
N ALA A 47 -7.55 0.37 5.29
CA ALA A 47 -7.80 -1.06 5.48
C ALA A 47 -7.10 -1.89 4.40
N ALA A 48 -6.94 -1.32 3.20
CA ALA A 48 -6.16 -1.93 2.14
C ALA A 48 -4.69 -2.07 2.55
N LEU A 49 -4.10 -1.03 3.14
CA LEU A 49 -2.73 -1.04 3.62
C LEU A 49 -2.48 -2.11 4.68
N ASP A 50 -3.35 -2.20 5.70
CA ASP A 50 -3.24 -3.22 6.76
C ASP A 50 -3.28 -4.65 6.19
N THR A 51 -4.00 -4.85 5.08
CA THR A 51 -4.08 -6.15 4.39
C THR A 51 -2.77 -6.46 3.64
N ILE A 52 -2.19 -5.45 2.99
CA ILE A 52 -0.87 -5.55 2.31
C ILE A 52 0.22 -5.88 3.34
N GLU A 53 0.23 -5.17 4.48
CA GLU A 53 1.15 -5.41 5.58
C GLU A 53 1.10 -6.86 6.05
N LYS A 54 -0.10 -7.39 6.31
CA LYS A 54 -0.28 -8.78 6.74
C LYS A 54 0.11 -9.79 5.65
N SER A 55 -0.22 -9.51 4.40
CA SER A 55 0.06 -10.43 3.29
C SER A 55 1.54 -10.53 2.94
N LEU A 56 2.30 -9.44 3.12
CA LEU A 56 3.71 -9.36 2.73
C LEU A 56 4.64 -9.32 3.94
N ASN A 57 4.08 -9.38 5.15
CA ASN A 57 4.78 -9.22 6.42
C ASN A 57 5.65 -7.95 6.43
N LEU A 58 5.01 -6.83 6.09
CA LEU A 58 5.61 -5.49 6.03
C LEU A 58 5.12 -4.65 7.20
N HIS A 59 5.85 -3.58 7.50
CA HIS A 59 5.49 -2.60 8.50
C HIS A 59 5.16 -1.25 7.84
N SER A 60 4.16 -0.56 8.37
CA SER A 60 3.94 0.85 8.04
C SER A 60 4.19 1.76 9.23
N ASN A 61 4.76 2.93 8.93
CA ASN A 61 4.97 3.98 9.89
C ASN A 61 4.09 5.17 9.53
N ARG A 62 3.17 5.54 10.41
CA ARG A 62 2.25 6.66 10.19
C ARG A 62 2.90 7.91 10.78
N LEU A 63 3.44 8.77 9.92
CA LEU A 63 4.03 10.03 10.35
C LEU A 63 2.98 11.11 10.58
N SER A 64 1.85 11.04 9.88
CA SER A 64 0.72 11.95 10.07
C SER A 64 -0.60 11.31 9.67
N HIS A 65 -1.72 12.03 9.87
CA HIS A 65 -3.05 11.62 9.43
C HIS A 65 -3.15 11.40 7.91
N TYR A 66 -2.20 11.96 7.14
CA TYR A 66 -2.18 11.89 5.68
C TYR A 66 -0.92 11.25 5.13
N LEU A 67 0.06 10.83 5.95
CA LEU A 67 1.34 10.32 5.45
C LEU A 67 1.71 9.01 6.12
N VAL A 68 1.88 7.98 5.30
CA VAL A 68 2.20 6.63 5.74
C VAL A 68 3.37 6.08 4.92
N LEU A 69 4.38 5.56 5.62
CA LEU A 69 5.60 5.01 5.04
C LEU A 69 5.64 3.50 5.20
N LEU A 70 5.75 2.76 4.09
CA LEU A 70 5.93 1.31 4.11
C LEU A 70 7.41 0.95 4.14
N HIS A 71 7.77 0.00 4.99
CA HIS A 71 9.10 -0.58 5.10
C HIS A 71 9.00 -2.07 5.46
N ARG A 72 10.14 -2.77 5.39
CA ARG A 72 10.24 -4.17 5.81
C ARG A 72 10.39 -4.31 7.31
#